data_AF-A0A1I3Y3E5-F1
#
_entry.id   AF-A0A1I3Y3E5-F1
#
_cell.length_a   1.000
_cell.length_b   1.000
_cell.length_c   1.000
_cell.angle_alpha   90.00
_cell.angle_beta   90.00
_cell.angle_gamma   90.00
#
_symmetry.space_group_name_H-M   'P 1'
#
loop_
_entity.id
_entity.type
_entity.pdbx_description
1 polymer ?
#
loop_
_entity_poly.entity_id
_entity_poly.type
_entity_poly.pdbx_seq_one_letter_code
_entity_poly.pdbx_strand_id
1 'polypeptide(L)'
;MPLDIEVLRSAATDVKDQLPVLETAQVREFRGGIPTMTADGHHVLGPAPGATGFYFASGCNVAGLSISPTLGEALASWIMLGKPPVDLSPMSVMRFQNQSWSESQLQKEAAWQYRHFYGAV
;
A
#
# COMPACT_ATOMS: atom_id res chain seq x y z
N MET A 1 -4.32 9.06 16.59
CA MET A 1 -2.97 8.65 17.04
C MET A 1 -2.08 9.86 16.95
N PRO A 2 -1.52 10.37 18.07
CA PRO A 2 -0.58 11.48 18.01
C PRO A 2 0.65 11.06 17.20
N LEU A 3 1.22 11.99 16.45
CA LEU A 3 2.47 11.74 15.76
C LEU A 3 3.62 11.67 16.77
N ASP A 4 4.52 10.71 16.62
CA ASP A 4 5.68 10.54 17.48
C ASP A 4 6.96 10.94 16.73
N ILE A 5 7.55 12.06 17.13
CA ILE A 5 8.75 12.62 16.49
C ILE A 5 10.00 11.77 16.77
N GLU A 6 10.00 10.96 17.83
CA GLU A 6 11.13 10.10 18.17
C GLU A 6 11.40 9.05 17.09
N VAL A 7 10.37 8.63 16.34
CA VAL A 7 10.53 7.74 15.18
C VAL A 7 11.44 8.38 14.13
N LEU A 8 11.26 9.66 13.82
CA LEU A 8 12.11 10.37 12.85
C LEU A 8 13.52 10.61 13.40
N ARG A 9 13.66 10.91 14.69
CA ARG A 9 14.97 11.11 15.35
C ARG A 9 15.79 9.82 15.39
N SER A 10 15.16 8.70 15.72
CA SER A 10 15.78 7.38 15.68
C SER A 10 16.25 7.04 14.27
N ALA A 11 15.38 7.21 13.26
CA ALA A 11 15.76 6.95 11.87
C ALA A 11 16.90 7.85 11.37
N ALA A 12 16.97 9.11 11.80
CA ALA A 12 18.10 10.00 11.49
C ALA A 12 19.41 9.50 12.13
N THR A 13 19.34 9.04 13.38
CA THR A 13 20.49 8.46 14.10
C THR A 13 21.01 7.21 13.40
N ASP A 14 20.12 6.35 12.88
CA ASP A 14 20.48 5.11 12.18
C ASP A 14 21.32 5.35 10.91
N VAL A 15 21.20 6.53 10.29
CA VAL A 15 21.88 6.90 9.05
C VAL A 15 22.92 8.01 9.22
N LYS A 16 23.30 8.35 10.46
CA LYS A 16 24.16 9.50 10.77
C LYS A 16 25.53 9.46 10.08
N ASP A 17 26.08 8.27 9.87
CA ASP A 17 27.40 8.11 9.25
C ASP A 17 27.33 8.39 7.73
N GLN A 18 26.17 8.16 7.10
CA GLN A 18 25.92 8.43 5.69
C GLN A 18 25.41 9.87 5.46
N LEU A 19 24.61 10.39 6.39
CA LEU A 19 23.92 11.68 6.29
C LEU A 19 24.10 12.54 7.56
N PRO A 20 25.33 12.96 7.88
CA PRO A 20 25.63 13.66 9.14
C PRO A 20 24.91 15.01 9.29
N VAL A 21 24.46 15.61 8.19
CA VAL A 21 23.68 16.85 8.21
C VAL A 21 22.35 16.72 8.97
N LEU A 22 21.78 15.50 9.04
CA LEU A 22 20.50 15.26 9.71
C LEU A 22 20.57 15.47 11.23
N GLU A 23 21.75 15.39 11.85
CA GLU A 23 21.94 15.62 13.29
C GLU A 23 21.68 17.08 13.70
N THR A 24 21.81 18.02 12.77
CA THR A 24 21.68 19.47 13.05
C THR A 24 20.56 20.14 12.25
N ALA A 25 20.00 19.44 11.27
CA ALA A 25 18.92 19.96 10.43
C ALA A 25 17.65 20.23 11.26
N GLN A 26 16.97 21.34 10.94
CA GLN A 26 15.68 21.66 11.56
C GLN A 26 14.52 20.98 10.82
N VAL A 27 13.58 20.42 11.59
CA VAL A 27 12.34 19.88 11.03
C VAL A 27 11.44 21.03 10.59
N ARG A 28 11.35 21.26 9.27
CA ARG A 28 10.46 22.27 8.68
C ARG A 28 8.99 21.94 8.90
N GLU A 29 8.67 20.66 8.86
CA GLU A 29 7.32 20.13 8.93
C GLU A 29 7.34 18.67 9.38
N PHE A 30 6.38 18.31 10.23
CA PHE A 30 6.16 16.94 10.69
C PHE A 30 4.75 16.51 10.35
N ARG A 31 4.61 15.48 9.50
CA ARG A 31 3.34 14.93 9.04
C ARG A 31 3.36 13.42 9.17
N GLY A 32 2.21 12.84 9.46
CA GLY A 32 1.97 11.41 9.31
C GLY A 32 0.70 11.18 8.49
N GLY A 33 0.63 10.00 7.88
CA GLY A 33 -0.51 9.55 7.10
C GLY A 33 -0.84 8.10 7.42
N ILE A 34 -2.08 7.71 7.13
CA ILE A 34 -2.53 6.33 7.27
C ILE A 34 -2.62 5.76 5.85
N PRO A 35 -1.65 4.93 5.42
CA PRO A 35 -1.77 4.25 4.13
C PRO A 35 -2.80 3.13 4.21
N THR A 36 -3.46 2.85 3.10
CA THR A 36 -4.25 1.63 2.96
C THR A 36 -3.32 0.44 2.75
N MET A 37 -3.47 -0.59 3.58
CA MET A 37 -2.69 -1.82 3.52
C MET A 37 -3.64 -3.01 3.35
N THR A 38 -3.30 -3.95 2.47
CA THR A 38 -3.95 -5.26 2.41
C THR A 38 -3.18 -6.27 3.24
N ALA A 39 -3.85 -7.32 3.71
CA ALA A 39 -3.21 -8.38 4.50
C ALA A 39 -2.05 -9.07 3.77
N ASP A 40 -2.08 -9.07 2.44
CA ASP A 40 -1.11 -9.72 1.57
C ASP A 40 -0.14 -8.76 0.87
N GLY A 41 -0.23 -7.45 1.12
CA GLY A 41 0.65 -6.45 0.50
C GLY A 41 0.39 -6.16 -0.99
N HIS A 42 -0.64 -6.74 -1.60
CA HIS A 42 -0.97 -6.56 -3.02
C HIS A 42 -2.15 -5.62 -3.26
N HIS A 43 -2.10 -4.86 -4.36
CA HIS A 43 -3.22 -4.01 -4.78
C HIS A 43 -4.50 -4.82 -5.04
N VAL A 44 -5.65 -4.15 -4.94
CA VAL A 44 -6.95 -4.70 -5.34
C VAL A 44 -7.42 -3.96 -6.58
N LEU A 45 -7.48 -4.66 -7.72
CA LEU A 45 -7.80 -4.10 -9.02
C LEU A 45 -8.77 -5.01 -9.78
N GLY A 46 -9.77 -4.43 -10.43
CA GLY A 46 -10.66 -5.14 -11.36
C GLY A 46 -12.13 -5.11 -10.96
N PRO A 47 -13.00 -5.82 -11.70
CA PRO A 47 -14.44 -5.76 -11.52
C PRO A 47 -14.90 -6.38 -10.19
N ALA A 48 -15.95 -5.81 -9.60
CA ALA A 48 -16.59 -6.39 -8.43
C ALA A 48 -17.50 -7.58 -8.79
N PRO A 49 -17.35 -8.72 -8.11
CA PRO A 49 -18.26 -9.85 -8.26
C PRO A 49 -19.69 -9.45 -7.89
N GLY A 50 -20.66 -9.77 -8.75
CA GLY A 50 -22.08 -9.52 -8.48
C GLY A 50 -22.54 -8.06 -8.62
N ALA A 51 -21.67 -7.14 -9.01
CA ALA A 51 -22.00 -5.72 -9.21
C ALA A 51 -21.48 -5.21 -10.56
N THR A 52 -22.26 -5.40 -11.63
CA THR A 52 -21.91 -4.94 -12.98
C THR A 52 -21.62 -3.44 -13.01
N GLY A 53 -20.48 -3.06 -13.58
CA GLY A 53 -20.05 -1.67 -13.70
C GLY A 53 -19.33 -1.12 -12.46
N PHE A 54 -19.22 -1.88 -11.37
CA PHE A 54 -18.42 -1.50 -10.21
C PHE A 54 -17.02 -2.13 -10.30
N TYR A 55 -15.99 -1.33 -10.01
CA TYR A 55 -14.59 -1.74 -10.10
C TYR A 55 -13.80 -1.32 -8.86
N PHE A 56 -12.84 -2.14 -8.48
CA PHE A 56 -11.85 -1.84 -7.45
C PHE A 56 -10.58 -1.24 -8.06
N ALA A 57 -10.04 -0.24 -7.38
CA ALA A 57 -8.68 0.29 -7.52
C ALA A 57 -8.23 0.77 -6.12
N SER A 58 -7.82 -0.17 -5.28
CA SER A 58 -7.57 0.08 -3.86
C SER A 58 -6.37 -0.74 -3.35
N GLY A 59 -6.07 -0.65 -2.06
CA GLY A 59 -4.94 -1.35 -1.45
C GLY A 59 -3.61 -0.79 -1.95
N CYS A 60 -3.40 0.52 -1.80
CA CYS A 60 -2.23 1.21 -2.32
C CYS A 60 -0.89 0.73 -1.72
N ASN A 61 -0.90 0.05 -0.57
CA ASN A 61 0.26 -0.61 0.05
C ASN A 61 1.53 0.26 0.04
N VAL A 62 1.42 1.55 0.39
CA VAL A 62 2.52 2.54 0.40
C VAL A 62 3.15 2.84 -0.99
N ALA A 63 2.68 2.20 -2.07
CA ALA A 63 3.16 2.37 -3.44
C ALA A 63 2.19 3.13 -4.36
N GLY A 64 1.04 3.58 -3.84
CA GLY A 64 -0.05 4.15 -4.64
C GLY A 64 0.35 5.29 -5.57
N LEU A 65 1.21 6.22 -5.12
CA LEU A 65 1.61 7.37 -5.94
C LEU A 65 2.40 6.93 -7.18
N SER A 66 3.43 6.09 -7.00
CA SER A 66 4.31 5.66 -8.10
C SER A 66 3.61 4.71 -9.07
N ILE A 67 2.67 3.89 -8.60
CA ILE A 67 1.99 2.87 -9.42
C ILE A 67 0.66 3.34 -10.03
N SER A 68 0.06 4.41 -9.51
CA SER A 68 -1.28 4.86 -9.92
C SER A 68 -1.45 5.09 -11.43
N PRO A 69 -0.47 5.62 -12.21
CA PRO A 69 -0.67 5.80 -13.64
C PRO A 69 -0.89 4.46 -14.36
N THR A 70 -0.09 3.45 -14.01
CA THR A 70 -0.16 2.12 -14.60
C THR A 70 -1.44 1.39 -14.22
N LEU A 71 -1.87 1.46 -12.95
CA LEU A 71 -3.15 0.85 -12.55
C LEU A 71 -4.35 1.54 -13.20
N GLY A 72 -4.29 2.86 -13.35
CA GLY A 72 -5.32 3.65 -14.01
C GLY A 72 -5.49 3.29 -15.49
N GLU A 73 -4.37 3.21 -16.23
CA GLU A 73 -4.38 2.79 -17.64
C GLU A 73 -4.90 1.35 -17.79
N ALA A 74 -4.46 0.43 -16.93
CA ALA A 74 -4.89 -0.95 -16.96
C ALA A 74 -6.39 -1.09 -16.68
N LEU A 75 -6.92 -0.35 -15.70
CA LEU A 75 -8.34 -0.38 -15.37
C LEU A 75 -9.21 0.30 -16.44
N ALA A 76 -8.77 1.44 -16.97
CA ALA A 76 -9.47 2.12 -18.06
C ALA A 76 -9.55 1.21 -19.31
N SER A 77 -8.45 0.54 -19.66
CA SER A 77 -8.42 -0.45 -20.75
C SER A 77 -9.37 -1.61 -20.48
N TRP A 78 -9.42 -2.11 -19.24
CA TRP A 78 -10.34 -3.18 -18.84
C TRP A 78 -11.80 -2.76 -18.97
N ILE A 79 -12.15 -1.56 -18.52
CA ILE A 79 -13.50 -1.00 -18.63
C ILE A 79 -13.92 -0.87 -20.09
N MET A 80 -13.04 -0.35 -20.96
CA MET A 80 -13.36 -0.10 -22.36
C MET A 80 -13.42 -1.36 -23.23
N LEU A 81 -12.52 -2.33 -22.98
CA LEU A 81 -12.33 -3.50 -23.83
C LEU A 81 -12.96 -4.79 -23.25
N GLY A 82 -13.49 -4.73 -22.03
CA GLY A 82 -14.09 -5.87 -21.33
C GLY A 82 -13.09 -6.91 -20.81
N LYS A 83 -11.78 -6.71 -21.01
CA LYS A 83 -10.71 -7.62 -20.56
C LYS A 83 -9.45 -6.85 -20.13
N PRO A 84 -8.67 -7.36 -19.16
CA PRO A 84 -7.46 -6.68 -18.72
C PRO A 84 -6.37 -6.75 -19.80
N PRO A 85 -5.44 -5.77 -19.86
CA PRO A 85 -4.36 -5.76 -20.85
C PRO A 85 -3.26 -6.79 -20.56
N VAL A 86 -3.15 -7.24 -19.31
CA VAL A 86 -2.22 -8.26 -18.82
C VAL A 86 -2.92 -9.14 -17.78
N ASP A 87 -2.28 -10.22 -17.32
CA ASP A 87 -2.83 -11.00 -16.21
C ASP A 87 -2.79 -10.19 -14.91
N LEU A 88 -3.98 -9.81 -14.44
CA LEU A 88 -4.22 -9.09 -13.19
C LEU A 88 -4.90 -9.96 -12.14
N SER A 89 -4.98 -11.28 -12.36
CA SER A 89 -5.59 -12.21 -11.39
C SER A 89 -4.98 -12.14 -9.99
N PRO A 90 -3.65 -11.88 -9.79
CA PRO A 90 -3.09 -11.70 -8.45
C PRO A 90 -3.60 -10.46 -7.71
N MET A 91 -4.17 -9.48 -8.43
CA MET A 91 -4.76 -8.27 -7.86
C MET A 91 -6.28 -8.34 -7.75
N SER A 92 -6.92 -9.41 -8.23
CA SER A 92 -8.37 -9.58 -8.12
C SER A 92 -8.81 -9.62 -6.65
N VAL A 93 -9.97 -9.02 -6.34
CA VAL A 93 -10.60 -9.17 -5.01
C VAL A 93 -10.94 -10.64 -4.71
N MET A 94 -11.16 -11.44 -5.76
CA MET A 94 -11.50 -12.86 -5.64
C MET A 94 -10.38 -13.71 -5.07
N ARG A 95 -9.14 -13.20 -5.01
CA ARG A 95 -8.05 -13.91 -4.33
C ARG A 95 -8.33 -14.14 -2.84
N PHE A 96 -9.22 -13.33 -2.25
CA PHE A 96 -9.64 -13.46 -0.85
C PHE A 96 -10.91 -14.31 -0.65
N GLN A 97 -11.54 -14.83 -1.72
CA GLN A 97 -12.87 -15.47 -1.64
C GLN A 97 -12.98 -16.63 -0.64
N ASN A 98 -11.87 -17.35 -0.42
CA ASN A 98 -11.82 -18.53 0.46
C ASN A 98 -11.14 -18.23 1.81
N GLN A 99 -10.91 -16.95 2.12
CA GLN A 99 -10.31 -16.52 3.36
C GLN A 99 -11.32 -15.76 4.19
N SER A 100 -11.57 -16.23 5.41
CA SER A 100 -12.28 -15.48 6.43
C SER A 100 -11.25 -14.87 7.36
N TRP A 101 -11.28 -13.55 7.50
CA TRP A 101 -10.38 -12.83 8.37
C TRP A 101 -11.16 -12.20 9.52
N SER A 102 -10.74 -12.44 10.76
CA SER A 102 -11.14 -11.54 11.84
C SER A 102 -10.52 -10.17 11.63
N GLU A 103 -11.15 -9.13 12.18
CA GLU A 103 -10.59 -7.78 12.12
C GLU A 103 -9.19 -7.71 12.76
N SER A 104 -8.98 -8.44 13.86
CA SER A 104 -7.68 -8.53 14.51
C SER A 104 -6.61 -9.19 13.63
N GLN A 105 -6.98 -10.21 12.84
CA GLN A 105 -6.06 -10.84 11.91
C GLN A 105 -5.73 -9.89 10.74
N LEU A 106 -6.72 -9.21 10.16
CA LEU A 106 -6.49 -8.22 9.10
C LEU A 106 -5.52 -7.13 9.56
N GLN A 107 -5.74 -6.56 10.75
CA GLN A 107 -4.88 -5.53 11.31
C GLN A 107 -3.46 -6.03 11.53
N LYS A 108 -3.31 -7.24 12.08
CA LYS A 108 -2.00 -7.86 12.32
C LYS A 108 -1.23 -8.07 11.02
N GLU A 109 -1.84 -8.70 10.02
CA GLU A 109 -1.15 -9.00 8.77
C GLU A 109 -0.88 -7.73 7.96
N ALA A 110 -1.82 -6.80 7.87
CA ALA A 110 -1.60 -5.50 7.23
C ALA A 110 -0.48 -4.69 7.90
N ALA A 111 -0.40 -4.71 9.24
CA ALA A 111 0.70 -4.09 9.97
C ALA A 111 2.03 -4.80 9.72
N TRP A 112 2.01 -6.13 9.57
CA TRP A 112 3.20 -6.89 9.20
C TRP A 112 3.71 -6.48 7.81
N GLN A 113 2.82 -6.37 6.82
CA GLN A 113 3.19 -5.91 5.46
C GLN A 113 3.83 -4.52 5.49
N TYR A 114 3.26 -3.59 6.28
CA TYR A 114 3.82 -2.24 6.42
C TYR A 114 5.23 -2.25 7.05
N ARG A 115 5.43 -3.01 8.12
CA ARG A 115 6.72 -3.08 8.84
C ARG A 115 7.83 -3.69 8.00
N HIS A 116 7.50 -4.62 7.11
CA HIS A 116 8.47 -5.36 6.30
C HIS A 116 8.49 -4.90 4.85
N PHE A 117 7.88 -3.77 4.52
CA PHE A 117 7.79 -3.27 3.15
C PHE A 117 9.15 -3.13 2.45
N TYR A 118 10.20 -2.79 3.22
CA TYR A 118 11.59 -2.72 2.75
C TYR A 118 12.49 -3.83 3.33
N GLY A 119 11.93 -4.82 4.01
CA GLY A 119 12.69 -5.92 4.60
C GLY A 119 13.19 -6.90 3.53
N ALA A 120 14.42 -7.38 3.67
CA ALA A 120 14.83 -8.60 2.97
C ALA A 120 14.03 -9.76 3.57
N VAL A 121 13.33 -10.50 2.71
CA VAL A 121 12.49 -11.65 3.08
C VAL A 121 13.35 -12.78 3.62
#